data_AF-A0A2M7ZET7-F1
#
_entry.id   AF-A0A2M7ZET7-F1
#
_cell.length_a   1.000
_cell.length_b   1.000
_cell.length_c   1.000
_cell.angle_alpha   90.00
_cell.angle_beta   90.00
_cell.angle_gamma   90.00
#
_symmetry.space_group_name_H-M   'P 1'
#
loop_
_entity.id
_entity.type
_entity.pdbx_description
1 polymer ?
#
loop_
_entity_poly.entity_id
_entity_poly.type
_entity_poly.pdbx_seq_one_letter_code
_entity_poly.pdbx_strand_id
1 'polypeptide(L)' 'QSIISKIDTNAAEVKLTKDEKFRLVKQMEENIKHYKKEINHSWFIKKWLYKSMLKQYNLILSKYFED' A
#
# COMPACT_ATOMS: atom_id res chain seq x y z
N GLN A 1 7.74 8.10 16.45
CA GLN A 1 6.54 7.23 16.45
C GLN A 1 6.50 6.51 15.10
N SER A 2 6.17 5.23 15.07
CA SER A 2 6.03 4.49 13.80
C SER A 2 4.73 4.89 13.09
N ILE A 3 4.73 4.90 11.75
CA ILE A 3 3.53 5.11 10.93
C ILE A 3 2.43 4.11 11.32
N ILE A 4 2.82 2.86 11.65
CA ILE A 4 1.90 1.82 12.10
C ILE A 4 1.18 2.26 13.37
N SER A 5 1.90 2.80 14.36
CA SER A 5 1.32 3.28 15.63
C SER A 5 0.35 4.45 15.43
N LYS A 6 0.54 5.26 14.38
CA LYS A 6 -0.36 6.37 14.01
C LYS A 6 -1.61 5.89 13.28
N ILE A 7 -1.53 4.80 12.53
CA ILE A 7 -2.68 4.19 11.84
C ILE A 7 -3.54 3.41 12.84
N ASP A 8 -2.90 2.73 13.79
CA ASP A 8 -3.57 1.88 14.78
C ASP A 8 -4.36 2.68 15.84
N THR A 9 -4.28 4.02 15.81
CA THR A 9 -4.91 4.89 16.80
C THR A 9 -6.43 5.07 16.60
N ASN A 10 -7.05 4.38 15.63
CA ASN A 10 -8.47 4.55 15.23
C ASN A 10 -8.89 6.03 15.05
N ALA A 11 -7.93 6.90 14.75
CA ALA A 11 -8.17 8.31 14.55
C ALA A 11 -8.92 8.52 13.23
N ALA A 12 -9.89 9.44 13.21
CA ALA A 12 -10.63 9.79 11.99
C ALA A 12 -9.71 10.33 10.89
N GLU A 13 -8.57 10.92 11.26
CA GLU A 13 -7.56 11.45 10.36
C GLU A 13 -6.16 11.17 10.92
N VAL A 14 -5.29 10.60 10.09
CA VAL A 14 -3.90 10.30 10.45
C VAL A 14 -2.99 11.30 9.75
N LYS A 15 -2.42 12.23 10.53
CA LYS A 15 -1.48 13.22 10.00
C LYS A 15 -0.10 12.61 9.80
N LEU A 16 0.33 12.59 8.53
CA LEU A 16 1.67 12.19 8.13
C LEU A 16 2.51 13.43 7.84
N THR A 17 3.77 13.43 8.29
CA THR A 17 4.76 14.40 7.82
C THR A 17 5.09 14.15 6.35
N LYS A 18 5.70 15.13 5.66
CA LYS A 18 6.10 14.97 4.25
C LYS A 18 7.02 13.76 4.03
N ASP A 19 7.97 13.53 4.94
CA ASP A 19 8.89 12.40 4.87
C ASP A 19 8.17 11.06 5.10
N GLU A 20 7.26 11.00 6.08
CA GLU A 20 6.44 9.80 6.32
C GLU A 20 5.53 9.48 5.12
N LYS A 21 4.88 10.50 4.54
CA LYS A 21 4.08 10.37 3.30
C LYS A 21 4.95 9.81 2.19
N PHE A 22 6.11 10.43 1.93
CA PHE A 22 7.00 10.02 0.85
C PHE A 22 7.49 8.57 1.01
N ARG A 23 7.95 8.20 2.21
CA ARG A 23 8.42 6.83 2.49
C ARG A 23 7.30 5.81 2.35
N LEU A 24 6.10 6.13 2.86
CA LEU A 24 4.95 5.23 2.77
C LEU A 24 4.55 4.99 1.31
N VAL A 25 4.40 6.05 0.52
CA VAL A 25 4.08 5.95 -0.91
C VAL A 25 5.13 5.14 -1.65
N LYS A 26 6.42 5.46 -1.46
CA LYS A 26 7.51 4.74 -2.12
C LYS A 26 7.52 3.25 -1.78
N GLN A 27 7.30 2.89 -0.51
CA GLN A 27 7.23 1.50 -0.08
C GLN A 27 6.00 0.79 -0.69
N MET A 28 4.85 1.46 -0.78
CA MET A 28 3.66 0.91 -1.43
C MET A 28 3.89 0.65 -2.92
N GLU A 29 4.54 1.57 -3.63
CA GLU A 29 4.89 1.40 -5.05
C GLU A 29 5.87 0.25 -5.29
N GLU A 30 6.90 0.14 -4.44
CA GLU A 30 7.87 -0.96 -4.49
C GLU A 30 7.20 -2.31 -4.22
N ASN A 31 6.29 -2.38 -3.24
CA ASN A 31 5.50 -3.57 -2.95
C ASN A 31 4.58 -3.94 -4.12
N ILE A 32 3.91 -2.98 -4.75
CA ILE A 32 3.11 -3.21 -5.96
C ILE A 32 3.97 -3.83 -7.08
N LYS A 33 5.17 -3.28 -7.32
CA LYS A 33 6.10 -3.81 -8.32
C LYS A 33 6.53 -5.24 -7.99
N HIS A 34 6.82 -5.52 -6.72
CA HIS A 34 7.16 -6.86 -6.25
C HIS A 34 5.98 -7.85 -6.46
N TYR A 35 4.78 -7.51 -6.00
CA TYR A 35 3.60 -8.37 -6.16
C TYR A 35 3.24 -8.62 -7.63
N LYS A 36 3.39 -7.62 -8.50
CA LYS A 36 3.20 -7.80 -9.95
C LYS A 36 4.17 -8.85 -10.54
N LYS A 37 5.42 -8.85 -10.11
CA LYS A 37 6.41 -9.87 -10.52
C LYS A 37 6.04 -11.25 -9.96
N GLU A 38 5.71 -11.33 -8.68
CA GLU A 38 5.32 -12.58 -8.01
C GLU A 38 4.08 -13.22 -8.64
N ILE A 39 3.08 -12.42 -9.03
CA ILE A 39 1.86 -12.89 -9.70
C ILE A 39 2.17 -13.66 -10.98
N ASN A 40 3.16 -13.23 -11.76
CA ASN A 40 3.48 -13.85 -13.04
C ASN A 40 4.01 -15.29 -12.88
N HIS A 41 4.59 -15.61 -11.71
CA HIS A 41 5.12 -16.94 -11.38
C HIS A 41 4.20 -17.76 -10.46
N SER A 42 3.05 -17.22 -10.07
CA SER A 42 2.20 -17.80 -9.03
C SER A 42 0.98 -18.55 -9.58
N TRP A 43 0.60 -19.63 -8.90
CA TRP A 43 -0.63 -20.39 -9.18
C TRP A 43 -1.90 -19.56 -8.95
N PHE A 44 -3.02 -20.02 -9.53
CA PHE A 44 -4.32 -19.31 -9.59
C PHE A 44 -4.77 -18.68 -8.26
N ILE A 45 -4.65 -19.37 -7.11
CA ILE A 45 -5.08 -18.84 -5.80
C ILE A 45 -4.22 -17.66 -5.36
N LYS A 46 -2.89 -17.80 -5.44
CA LYS A 46 -1.93 -16.75 -5.07
C LYS A 46 -2.08 -15.54 -6.00
N LYS A 47 -2.35 -15.79 -7.29
CA LYS A 47 -2.69 -14.75 -8.27
C LYS A 47 -3.99 -14.00 -7.92
N TRP A 48 -5.03 -14.69 -7.45
CA TRP A 48 -6.29 -14.07 -7.06
C TRP A 48 -6.14 -13.19 -5.80
N LEU A 49 -5.47 -13.70 -4.77
CA LEU A 49 -5.19 -12.94 -3.53
C LEU A 49 -4.37 -11.69 -3.82
N TYR A 50 -3.27 -11.82 -4.58
CA TYR A 50 -2.45 -10.66 -4.92
C TYR A 50 -3.16 -9.66 -5.83
N LYS A 51 -4.03 -10.11 -6.75
CA LYS A 51 -4.87 -9.19 -7.54
C LYS A 51 -5.80 -8.37 -6.64
N SER A 52 -6.42 -8.99 -5.65
CA SER A 52 -7.26 -8.30 -4.66
C SER A 52 -6.45 -7.28 -3.86
N MET A 53 -5.28 -7.67 -3.37
CA MET A 53 -4.37 -6.80 -2.64
C MET A 53 -3.89 -5.62 -3.50
N LEU A 54 -3.43 -5.87 -4.73
CA LEU A 54 -3.01 -4.81 -5.67
C LEU A 54 -4.12 -3.78 -5.91
N LYS A 55 -5.37 -4.23 -6.04
CA LYS A 55 -6.52 -3.33 -6.17
C LYS A 55 -6.65 -2.40 -4.97
N GLN A 56 -6.49 -2.93 -3.75
CA GLN A 56 -6.55 -2.14 -2.52
C GLN A 56 -5.40 -1.12 -2.44
N TYR A 57 -4.17 -1.54 -2.74
CA TYR A 57 -3.02 -0.64 -2.74
C TYR A 57 -3.20 0.52 -3.75
N ASN A 58 -3.65 0.22 -4.97
CA ASN A 58 -3.91 1.25 -5.98
C ASN A 58 -5.04 2.19 -5.54
N LEU A 59 -6.11 1.67 -4.93
CA LEU A 59 -7.20 2.50 -4.42
C LEU A 59 -6.74 3.44 -3.30
N ILE A 60 -5.87 2.96 -2.39
CA ILE A 60 -5.34 3.80 -1.32
C ILE A 60 -4.43 4.89 -1.88
N LEU A 61 -3.51 4.53 -2.78
CA LEU A 61 -2.63 5.50 -3.43
C LEU A 61 -3.44 6.55 -4.19
N SER A 62 -4.39 6.13 -5.02
CA SER A 62 -5.22 7.04 -5.80
C SER A 62 -6.11 7.95 -4.94
N LYS A 63 -6.71 7.42 -3.87
CA LYS A 63 -7.64 8.20 -3.03
C LYS A 63 -6.96 9.19 -2.09
N TYR A 64 -5.76 8.87 -1.60
CA TYR A 64 -5.13 9.61 -0.50
C TYR A 64 -3.76 10.22 -0.84
N PHE A 65 -3.13 9.81 -1.93
CA PHE A 65 -1.74 10.16 -2.23
C PHE A 65 -1.49 10.63 -3.67
N GLU A 66 -2.43 10.40 -4.59
CA GLU A 66 -2.45 10.97 -5.94
C GLU A 66 -3.04 12.39 -5.83
N ASP A 67 -2.35 13.39 -6.40
CA ASP A 67 -2.74 14.81 -6.33
C ASP A 67 -3.98 15.12 -7.18
#